data_AF-A0A5E6X8H1-F1
#
_entry.id   AF-A0A5E6X8H1-F1
#
_cell.length_a   1.000
_cell.length_b   1.000
_cell.length_c   1.000
_cell.angle_alpha   90.00
_cell.angle_beta   90.00
_cell.angle_gamma   90.00
#
_symmetry.space_group_name_H-M   'P 1'
#
loop_
_entity.id
_entity.type
_entity.pdbx_description
1 polymer ?
#
loop_
_entity_poly.entity_id
_entity_poly.type
_entity_poly.pdbx_seq_one_letter_code
_entity_poly.pdbx_strand_id
1 'polypeptide(L)'
;MDKRMVGVGFLDDEGREYLTYQFHYLNGEQLFLTMATHREFEAAKVILGTTYIFNQQGTLVIRREHLNPYRLEETQSTFDPTGNYEPAPAFGDYSTLMKINR
;
A
#
# COMPACT_ATOMS: atom_id res chain seq x y z
N MET A 1 1.89 12.11 12.05
CA MET A 1 1.71 11.91 10.59
C MET A 1 2.90 12.54 9.89
N ASP A 2 3.60 11.77 9.05
CA ASP A 2 4.63 12.32 8.18
C ASP A 2 3.92 13.23 7.16
N LYS A 3 4.33 14.50 7.08
CA LYS A 3 3.72 15.50 6.20
C LYS A 3 4.02 15.25 4.70
N ARG A 4 4.81 14.21 4.40
CA ARG A 4 5.25 13.84 3.05
C ARG A 4 4.70 12.49 2.58
N MET A 5 3.52 12.11 3.08
CA MET A 5 2.88 10.84 2.74
C MET A 5 1.49 11.06 2.15
N VAL A 6 1.16 10.28 1.12
CA VAL A 6 -0.17 10.21 0.50
C VAL A 6 -0.71 8.79 0.68
N GLY A 7 -1.87 8.67 1.32
CA GLY A 7 -2.60 7.41 1.45
C GLY A 7 -3.75 7.35 0.44
N VAL A 8 -3.90 6.21 -0.24
CA VAL A 8 -5.04 5.92 -1.12
C VAL A 8 -5.73 4.66 -0.61
N GLY A 9 -6.97 4.79 -0.17
CA GLY A 9 -7.81 3.69 0.29
C GLY A 9 -8.80 3.25 -0.79
N PHE A 10 -8.94 1.94 -0.97
CA PHE A 10 -9.95 1.34 -1.83
C PHE A 10 -10.95 0.60 -0.96
N LEU A 11 -12.24 0.88 -1.19
CA LEU A 11 -13.33 0.30 -0.45
C LEU A 11 -13.92 -0.88 -1.22
N ASP A 12 -14.35 -1.91 -0.50
CA ASP A 12 -15.17 -2.98 -1.06
C ASP A 12 -16.66 -2.58 -1.14
N ASP A 13 -17.51 -3.50 -1.62
CA ASP A 13 -18.96 -3.27 -1.76
C ASP A 13 -19.66 -3.00 -0.42
N GLU A 14 -19.05 -3.39 0.71
CA GLU A 14 -19.53 -3.13 2.07
C GLU A 14 -18.94 -1.83 2.66
N GLY A 15 -18.13 -1.09 1.91
CA GLY A 15 -17.51 0.16 2.33
C GLY A 15 -16.28 -0.01 3.23
N ARG A 16 -15.70 -1.21 3.31
CA ARG A 16 -14.51 -1.49 4.12
C ARG A 16 -13.24 -1.25 3.30
N GLU A 17 -12.23 -0.64 3.91
CA GLU A 17 -10.94 -0.39 3.25
C GLU A 17 -10.10 -1.69 3.13
N TYR A 18 -10.34 -2.43 2.05
CA TYR A 18 -9.68 -3.70 1.77
C TYR A 18 -8.28 -3.55 1.19
N LEU A 19 -7.96 -2.40 0.59
CA LEU A 19 -6.64 -2.11 0.06
C LEU A 19 -6.24 -0.67 0.40
N THR A 20 -5.01 -0.50 0.90
CA THR A 20 -4.40 0.82 1.08
C THR A 20 -3.09 0.87 0.32
N TYR A 21 -2.85 1.95 -0.40
CA TYR A 21 -1.53 2.33 -0.86
C TYR A 21 -0.98 3.49 -0.06
N GLN A 22 0.32 3.44 0.21
CA GLN A 22 1.05 4.49 0.90
C GLN A 22 2.22 4.95 0.03
N PHE A 23 2.10 6.17 -0.47
CA PHE A 23 3.15 6.83 -1.23
C PHE A 23 3.93 7.81 -0.35
N HIS A 24 5.23 7.94 -0.58
CA HIS A 24 6.06 8.97 0.02
C HIS A 24 6.62 9.90 -1.06
N TYR A 25 6.69 11.20 -0.75
CA TYR A 25 7.40 12.16 -1.60
C TYR A 25 8.91 11.93 -1.51
N LEU A 26 9.57 11.82 -2.67
CA LEU A 26 11.03 11.70 -2.77
C LEU A 26 11.68 13.07 -2.83
N ASN A 27 11.13 13.89 -3.71
CA ASN A 27 11.31 15.31 -3.89
C ASN A 27 9.88 15.83 -4.11
N GLY A 28 9.58 17.12 -3.91
CA GLY A 28 8.20 17.64 -3.93
C GLY A 28 7.37 17.36 -5.20
N GLU A 29 7.97 16.73 -6.21
CA GLU A 29 7.40 16.47 -7.54
C GLU A 29 7.15 14.98 -7.80
N GLN A 30 7.75 14.07 -7.02
CA GLN A 30 7.70 12.63 -7.28
C GLN A 30 7.31 11.85 -6.04
N LEU A 31 6.40 10.90 -6.23
CA LEU A 31 5.94 9.94 -5.25
C LEU A 31 6.54 8.56 -5.53
N PHE A 32 6.75 7.79 -4.47
CA PHE A 32 7.10 6.38 -4.53
C PHE A 32 6.15 5.56 -3.66
N LEU A 33 5.58 4.49 -4.22
CA LEU A 33 4.76 3.53 -3.49
C LEU A 33 5.65 2.74 -2.52
N THR A 34 5.57 3.08 -1.24
CA THR A 34 6.35 2.45 -0.16
C THR A 34 5.65 1.26 0.47
N MET A 35 4.31 1.26 0.44
CA MET A 35 3.54 0.20 1.09
C MET A 35 2.22 -0.04 0.38
N ALA A 36 1.86 -1.30 0.23
CA ALA A 36 0.51 -1.71 -0.13
C ALA A 36 0.00 -2.71 0.92
N THR A 37 -1.18 -2.48 1.49
CA THR A 37 -1.77 -3.37 2.49
C THR A 37 -3.11 -3.88 1.99
N HIS A 38 -3.21 -5.19 1.76
CA HIS A 38 -4.47 -5.88 1.53
C HIS A 38 -5.02 -6.41 2.85
N ARG A 39 -6.32 -6.25 3.08
CA ARG A 39 -7.02 -6.70 4.28
C ARG A 39 -8.16 -7.63 3.88
N GLU A 40 -8.25 -8.73 4.61
CA GLU A 40 -9.38 -9.65 4.52
C GLU A 40 -10.20 -9.54 5.80
N PHE A 41 -11.52 -9.66 5.64
CA PHE A 41 -12.48 -9.43 6.69
C PHE A 41 -13.35 -10.67 6.92
N GLU A 42 -13.72 -10.88 8.17
CA GLU A 42 -14.86 -11.70 8.57
C GLU A 42 -15.88 -10.78 9.23
N ALA A 43 -17.04 -10.62 8.58
CA ALA A 43 -17.98 -9.55 8.89
C ALA A 43 -17.28 -8.18 8.95
N ALA A 44 -17.37 -7.46 10.07
CA ALA A 44 -16.77 -6.14 10.23
C ALA A 44 -15.33 -6.16 10.79
N LYS A 45 -14.71 -7.34 10.95
CA LYS A 45 -13.39 -7.48 11.59
C LYS A 45 -12.35 -7.90 10.58
N VAL A 46 -11.19 -7.23 10.59
CA VAL A 46 -10.01 -7.69 9.86
C VAL A 46 -9.55 -9.01 10.48
N ILE A 47 -9.30 -10.02 9.66
CA ILE A 47 -8.77 -11.32 10.08
C ILE A 47 -7.34 -11.55 9.60
N LEU A 48 -6.96 -10.95 8.47
CA LEU A 48 -5.66 -11.06 7.85
C LEU A 48 -5.28 -9.74 7.17
N GLY A 49 -4.08 -9.24 7.46
CA GLY A 49 -3.44 -8.16 6.73
C GLY A 49 -2.20 -8.66 5.99
N THR A 50 -2.15 -8.49 4.67
CA THR A 50 -0.92 -8.70 3.89
C THR A 50 -0.35 -7.35 3.48
N THR A 51 0.81 -7.00 4.01
CA THR A 51 1.52 -5.76 3.71
C THR A 51 2.76 -6.02 2.88
N TYR A 52 2.83 -5.37 1.71
CA TYR A 52 3.98 -5.32 0.84
C TYR A 52 4.72 -4.02 1.12
N ILE A 53 5.98 -4.10 1.54
CA ILE A 53 6.82 -2.96 1.88
C ILE A 53 7.93 -2.89 0.83
N PHE A 54 7.92 -1.82 0.07
CA PHE A 54 8.81 -1.61 -1.06
C PHE A 54 9.90 -0.58 -0.71
N ASN A 55 11.09 -0.76 -1.27
CA ASN A 55 12.09 0.30 -1.31
C ASN A 55 12.54 0.59 -2.76
N GLN A 56 13.25 1.69 -2.94
CA GLN A 56 13.75 2.13 -4.25
C GLN A 56 14.86 1.24 -4.82
N GLN A 57 15.46 0.39 -3.98
CA GLN A 57 16.53 -0.53 -4.35
C GLN A 57 16.01 -1.87 -4.90
N GLY A 58 14.68 -2.05 -4.99
CA GLY A 58 14.07 -3.28 -5.48
C GLY A 58 13.96 -4.38 -4.42
N THR A 59 14.09 -4.05 -3.12
CA THR A 59 13.75 -4.98 -2.03
C THR A 59 12.26 -4.91 -1.73
N LEU A 60 11.65 -6.08 -1.60
CA LEU A 60 10.27 -6.25 -1.16
C LEU A 60 10.26 -7.06 0.15
N VAL A 61 9.62 -6.52 1.18
CA VAL A 61 9.27 -7.28 2.39
C VAL A 61 7.77 -7.55 2.35
N ILE A 62 7.38 -8.82 2.48
CA ILE A 62 5.98 -9.23 2.55
C ILE A 62 5.70 -9.66 3.97
N ARG A 63 4.82 -8.93 4.65
CA ARG A 63 4.37 -9.18 6.02
C ARG A 63 2.93 -9.66 6.01
N ARG A 64 2.67 -10.84 6.56
CA ARG A 64 1.31 -11.38 6.75
C ARG A 64 0.99 -11.42 8.24
N GLU A 65 -0.06 -10.72 8.63
CA GLU A 65 -0.52 -10.60 10.01
C GLU A 65 -1.92 -11.22 10.14
N HIS A 66 -1.99 -12.38 10.78
CA HIS A 66 -3.25 -13.00 11.21
C HIS A 66 -3.61 -12.46 12.58
N LEU A 67 -4.87 -12.09 12.80
CA LEU A 67 -5.31 -11.47 14.05
C LEU A 67 -5.98 -12.45 15.04
N ASN A 68 -6.43 -13.63 14.60
CA ASN A 68 -7.08 -14.60 15.48
C ASN A 68 -6.91 -16.06 15.01
N PRO A 69 -6.03 -16.88 15.64
CA PRO A 69 -5.04 -16.46 16.64
C PRO A 69 -4.00 -15.51 16.05
N TYR A 70 -3.39 -14.68 16.89
CA TYR A 70 -2.35 -13.75 16.42
C TYR A 70 -1.13 -14.50 15.88
N ARG A 71 -0.74 -14.22 14.64
CA ARG A 71 0.48 -14.75 14.00
C ARG A 71 1.02 -13.74 13.01
N LEU A 72 2.34 -13.55 13.03
CA LEU A 72 3.05 -12.68 12.11
C LEU A 72 4.07 -13.50 11.31
N GLU A 73 4.02 -13.38 10.00
CA GLU A 73 5.00 -13.95 9.08
C GLU A 73 5.63 -12.83 8.26
N GLU A 74 6.94 -12.94 8.04
CA GLU A 74 7.68 -12.00 7.20
C GLU A 74 8.57 -12.79 6.25
N THR A 75 8.55 -12.40 4.98
CA THR A 75 9.47 -12.92 3.97
C THR A 75 10.03 -11.77 3.15
N GLN A 76 11.20 -11.99 2.57
CA GLN A 76 11.87 -11.00 1.72
C GLN A 76 12.00 -11.55 0.30
N SER A 77 11.83 -10.65 -0.66
CA SER A 77 11.96 -10.91 -2.08
C SER A 77 12.53 -9.68 -2.78
N THR A 78 12.64 -9.75 -4.09
CA THR A 78 13.05 -8.64 -4.95
C THR A 78 11.95 -8.33 -5.96
N PHE A 79 11.94 -7.09 -6.46
CA PHE A 79 11.00 -6.62 -7.46
C PHE A 79 11.62 -5.51 -8.32
N ASP A 80 11.00 -5.22 -9.48
CA ASP A 80 11.36 -4.06 -10.29
C ASP A 80 10.64 -2.81 -9.76
N PRO A 81 11.35 -1.79 -9.24
CA PRO A 81 10.75 -0.61 -8.65
C PRO A 81 10.18 0.39 -9.67
N THR A 82 10.41 0.21 -10.98
CA THR A 82 10.02 1.20 -12.00
C THR A 82 8.52 1.54 -11.98
N GLY A 83 7.65 0.56 -11.71
CA GLY A 83 6.20 0.75 -11.63
C GLY A 83 5.69 1.44 -10.36
N ASN A 84 6.55 1.66 -9.36
CA ASN A 84 6.17 2.25 -8.07
C ASN A 84 6.35 3.77 -8.03
N TYR A 85 6.83 4.40 -9.11
CA TYR A 85 6.96 5.84 -9.20
C TYR A 85 5.73 6.47 -9.83
N GLU A 86 5.28 7.59 -9.27
CA GLU A 86 4.22 8.41 -9.84
C GLU A 86 4.58 9.90 -9.70
N PRO A 87 4.15 10.77 -10.60
CA PRO A 87 4.25 12.21 -10.38
C PRO A 87 3.38 12.62 -9.19
N ALA A 88 3.75 13.72 -8.53
CA ALA A 88 2.87 14.37 -7.57
C ALA A 88 1.56 14.77 -8.27
N PRO A 89 0.39 14.38 -7.74
CA PRO A 89 -0.89 14.65 -8.40
C PRO A 89 -1.19 16.15 -8.36
N ALA A 90 -1.70 16.67 -9.48
CA ALA A 90 -2.37 17.96 -9.46
C ALA A 90 -3.68 17.84 -8.68
N PHE A 91 -4.10 18.92 -8.01
CA PHE A 91 -5.38 18.91 -7.34
C PHE A 91 -6.51 18.60 -8.33
N GLY A 92 -7.29 17.56 -8.05
CA GLY A 92 -8.38 17.08 -8.91
C GLY A 92 -7.99 16.01 -9.93
N ASP A 93 -6.70 15.71 -10.12
CA ASP A 93 -6.23 14.59 -10.97
C ASP A 93 -5.41 13.59 -10.16
N TYR A 94 -6.10 12.55 -9.68
CA TYR A 94 -5.52 11.46 -8.90
C TYR A 94 -5.49 10.14 -9.67
N SER A 95 -5.79 10.18 -10.97
CA SER A 95 -5.99 9.00 -11.82
C SER A 95 -4.81 8.03 -11.77
N THR A 96 -3.60 8.57 -11.72
CA THR A 96 -2.37 7.78 -11.64
C THR A 96 -2.27 7.00 -10.33
N LEU A 97 -2.71 7.56 -9.21
CA LEU A 97 -2.60 6.95 -7.87
C LEU A 97 -3.69 5.88 -7.61
N MET A 98 -4.80 5.93 -8.35
CA MET A 98 -5.99 5.09 -8.14
C MET A 98 -5.98 3.76 -8.92
N LYS A 99 -4.82 3.32 -9.45
CA LYS A 99 -4.69 2.05 -10.18
C LYS A 99 -4.77 0.85 -9.23
N ILE A 100 -5.89 0.10 -9.24
CA ILE A 100 -6.10 -1.07 -8.34
C ILE A 100 -5.12 -2.21 -8.62
N ASN A 101 -4.70 -2.39 -9.88
CA ASN A 101 -3.75 -3.42 -10.29
C ASN A 101 -2.43 -2.74 -10.67
N ARG A 102 -1.42 -2.88 -9.80
CA ARG A 102 -0.05 -2.39 -10.02
C ARG A 102 0.91 -3.55 -10.16
#